data_AF-A0A959NL97-F1
#
_entry.id   AF-A0A959NL97-F1
#
_cell.length_a   1.000
_cell.length_b   1.000
_cell.length_c   1.000
_cell.angle_alpha   90.00
_cell.angle_beta   90.00
_cell.angle_gamma   90.00
#
_symmetry.space_group_name_H-M   'P 1'
#
loop_
_entity.id
_entity.type
_entity.pdbx_description
1 polymer ?
#
loop_
_entity_poly.entity_id
_entity_poly.type
_entity_poly.pdbx_seq_one_letter_code
_entity_poly.pdbx_strand_id
1 'polypeptide(L)'
;MSIFKLIIILCITCFKVYAQDIDIINVTLNDTVLKQNISEYIKETKAIDTTFNNIGYIIVNIKGINNYNKGKDVFKIYNIYDSSYSLENKDKDNMYPHYYTYVDDKLVLIYNDLNKELFQYAFSYKSKKKLRKLTEPFLSPKIKLKDLPKKRKERDFIKDFREQYVRFRHTELIIIKGEKPIVIKNVH
;
A
#
# COMPACT_ATOMS: atom_id res chain seq x y z
N MET A 1 -23.39 -36.87 -45.86
CA MET A 1 -23.63 -35.93 -44.75
C MET A 1 -22.44 -34.99 -44.68
N SER A 2 -22.67 -33.73 -45.06
CA SER A 2 -21.64 -32.76 -45.42
C SER A 2 -20.77 -32.32 -44.23
N ILE A 3 -19.46 -32.29 -44.47
CA ILE A 3 -18.38 -31.77 -43.61
C ILE A 3 -18.64 -30.31 -43.16
N PHE A 4 -19.61 -29.63 -43.76
CA PHE A 4 -20.02 -28.26 -43.40
C PHE A 4 -20.59 -28.07 -42.00
N LYS A 5 -21.04 -29.13 -41.30
CA LYS A 5 -21.56 -28.96 -39.93
C LYS A 5 -20.48 -28.96 -38.84
N LEU A 6 -19.24 -29.35 -39.14
CA LEU A 6 -18.16 -29.40 -38.15
C LEU A 6 -17.42 -28.07 -37.97
N ILE A 7 -17.59 -27.11 -38.90
CA ILE A 7 -16.82 -25.85 -38.90
C ILE A 7 -17.45 -24.78 -38.00
N ILE A 8 -18.74 -24.89 -37.66
CA ILE A 8 -19.44 -23.86 -36.87
C ILE A 8 -19.15 -23.98 -35.36
N ILE A 9 -18.63 -25.10 -34.88
CA ILE A 9 -18.31 -25.30 -33.44
C ILE A 9 -16.90 -24.76 -33.09
N LEU A 10 -16.05 -24.44 -34.08
CA LEU A 10 -14.67 -24.01 -33.83
C LEU A 10 -14.48 -22.49 -33.72
N CYS A 11 -15.56 -21.69 -33.70
CA CYS A 11 -15.46 -20.23 -33.57
C CYS A 11 -15.72 -19.69 -32.16
N ILE A 12 -16.03 -20.55 -31.17
CA ILE A 12 -16.42 -20.09 -29.83
C ILE A 12 -15.25 -20.02 -28.84
N THR A 13 -14.07 -20.59 -29.13
CA THR A 13 -13.02 -20.81 -28.10
C THR A 13 -11.86 -19.81 -28.06
N CYS A 14 -11.86 -18.73 -28.85
CA CYS A 14 -10.67 -17.85 -28.92
C CYS A 14 -10.88 -16.39 -28.50
N PHE A 15 -12.00 -16.02 -27.88
CA PHE A 15 -12.05 -14.78 -27.13
C PHE A 15 -11.42 -15.00 -25.74
N LYS A 16 -10.09 -15.13 -25.71
CA LYS A 16 -9.35 -14.67 -24.53
C LYS A 16 -9.60 -13.18 -24.48
N VAL A 17 -10.58 -12.76 -23.68
CA VAL A 17 -10.68 -11.38 -23.22
C VAL A 17 -9.33 -11.13 -22.56
N TYR A 18 -8.44 -10.41 -23.24
CA TYR A 18 -7.24 -9.90 -22.63
C TYR A 18 -7.73 -9.01 -21.49
N ALA A 19 -7.65 -9.50 -20.26
CA ALA A 19 -7.71 -8.62 -19.10
C ALA A 19 -6.67 -7.53 -19.38
N GLN A 20 -7.14 -6.31 -19.58
CA GLN A 20 -6.26 -5.21 -19.90
C GLN A 20 -5.34 -5.03 -18.70
N ASP A 21 -4.05 -5.23 -18.91
CA ASP A 21 -3.04 -4.95 -17.90
C ASP A 21 -3.13 -3.46 -17.55
N ILE A 22 -3.46 -3.15 -16.30
CA ILE A 22 -3.65 -1.79 -15.82
C ILE A 22 -2.29 -1.25 -15.38
N ASP A 23 -2.01 -0.01 -15.76
CA ASP A 23 -0.84 0.71 -15.27
C ASP A 23 -1.17 1.53 -14.02
N ILE A 24 -0.29 1.45 -13.02
CA ILE A 24 -0.31 2.32 -11.86
C ILE A 24 0.23 3.69 -12.29
N ILE A 25 -0.62 4.71 -12.27
CA ILE A 25 -0.30 6.04 -12.80
C ILE A 25 -0.03 7.07 -11.70
N ASN A 26 0.80 8.07 -12.03
CA ASN A 26 0.97 9.26 -11.22
C ASN A 26 -0.28 10.14 -11.41
N VAL A 27 -0.83 10.68 -10.33
CA VAL A 27 -2.01 11.56 -10.38
C VAL A 27 -1.72 12.89 -9.69
N THR A 28 -2.42 13.93 -10.15
CA THR A 28 -2.44 15.21 -9.44
C THR A 28 -3.56 15.19 -8.42
N LEU A 29 -3.24 15.50 -7.16
CA LEU A 29 -4.22 15.56 -6.08
C LEU A 29 -4.90 16.94 -6.07
N ASN A 30 -6.04 17.03 -6.76
CA ASN A 30 -6.83 18.28 -6.86
C ASN A 30 -7.72 18.55 -5.64
N ASP A 31 -7.97 17.51 -4.82
CA ASP A 31 -8.74 17.61 -3.58
C ASP A 31 -7.90 18.34 -2.53
N THR A 32 -8.16 19.63 -2.34
CA THR A 32 -7.37 20.51 -1.47
C THR A 32 -7.44 20.09 -0.01
N VAL A 33 -8.61 19.62 0.44
CA VAL A 33 -8.82 19.15 1.82
C VAL A 33 -8.02 17.88 2.07
N LEU A 34 -8.11 16.88 1.19
CA LEU A 34 -7.30 15.66 1.32
C LEU A 34 -5.80 15.98 1.26
N LYS A 35 -5.38 16.87 0.36
CA LYS A 35 -3.98 17.29 0.26
C LYS A 35 -3.50 17.95 1.56
N GLN A 36 -4.32 18.83 2.15
CA GLN A 36 -4.02 19.47 3.43
C GLN A 36 -3.91 18.44 4.56
N ASN A 37 -4.85 17.50 4.66
CA ASN A 37 -4.83 16.46 5.70
C ASN A 37 -3.60 15.54 5.57
N ILE A 38 -3.16 15.22 4.35
CA ILE A 38 -1.91 14.47 4.12
C ILE A 38 -0.70 15.31 4.57
N SER A 39 -0.66 16.60 4.24
CA SER A 39 0.41 17.52 4.63
C SER A 39 0.52 17.64 6.16
N GLU A 40 -0.60 17.85 6.85
CA GLU A 40 -0.67 17.90 8.32
C GLU A 40 -0.20 16.59 8.93
N TYR A 41 -0.68 15.44 8.42
CA TYR A 41 -0.23 14.13 8.87
C TYR A 41 1.29 13.98 8.71
N ILE A 42 1.87 14.37 7.56
CA ILE A 42 3.32 14.30 7.32
C ILE A 42 4.07 15.17 8.34
N LYS A 43 3.61 16.40 8.60
CA LYS A 43 4.24 17.32 9.57
C LYS A 43 4.24 16.74 10.97
N GLU A 44 3.09 16.29 11.46
CA GLU A 44 2.98 15.63 12.77
C GLU A 44 3.87 14.40 12.85
N THR A 45 3.90 13.61 11.79
CA THR A 45 4.69 12.39 11.72
C THR A 45 6.18 12.67 11.82
N LYS A 46 6.68 13.68 11.09
CA LYS A 46 8.08 14.14 11.13
C LYS A 46 8.44 14.73 12.51
N ALA A 47 7.49 15.39 13.18
CA ALA A 47 7.69 15.93 14.52
C ALA A 47 7.84 14.82 15.58
N ILE A 48 7.09 13.71 15.43
CA ILE A 48 7.12 12.57 16.36
C ILE A 48 8.29 11.62 16.06
N ASP A 49 8.64 11.44 14.79
CA ASP A 49 9.69 10.52 14.34
C ASP A 49 10.57 11.16 13.27
N THR A 50 11.77 11.57 13.66
CA THR A 50 12.75 12.17 12.75
C THR A 50 13.24 11.20 11.68
N THR A 51 13.14 9.89 11.91
CA THR A 51 13.47 8.85 10.92
C THR A 51 12.53 8.95 9.72
N PHE A 52 11.28 9.34 9.98
CA PHE A 52 10.29 9.57 8.94
C PHE A 52 10.67 10.72 7.99
N ASN A 53 11.67 11.54 8.27
CA ASN A 53 12.14 12.52 7.28
C ASN A 53 12.69 11.81 6.03
N ASN A 54 13.48 10.75 6.23
CA ASN A 54 14.19 10.06 5.15
C ASN A 54 13.54 8.72 4.80
N ILE A 55 12.94 8.04 5.77
CA ILE A 55 12.31 6.73 5.61
C ILE A 55 10.79 6.91 5.67
N GLY A 56 10.07 6.02 5.02
CA GLY A 56 8.62 5.96 5.02
C GLY A 56 7.96 6.80 3.93
N TYR A 57 6.80 6.30 3.50
CA TYR A 57 5.86 6.89 2.56
C TYR A 57 4.46 6.90 3.20
N ILE A 58 3.52 7.61 2.57
CA ILE A 58 2.14 7.69 3.04
C ILE A 58 1.26 6.72 2.26
N ILE A 59 0.33 6.07 2.95
CA ILE A 59 -0.75 5.29 2.37
C ILE A 59 -2.07 6.01 2.62
N VAL A 60 -2.86 6.17 1.55
CA VAL A 60 -4.22 6.69 1.59
C VAL A 60 -5.16 5.60 1.08
N ASN A 61 -6.03 5.09 1.96
CA ASN A 61 -7.05 4.12 1.58
C ASN A 61 -8.40 4.81 1.49
N ILE A 62 -8.95 4.94 0.28
CA ILE A 62 -10.31 5.44 0.04
C ILE A 62 -11.28 4.31 0.37
N LYS A 63 -12.12 4.53 1.38
CA LYS A 63 -13.03 3.52 1.93
C LYS A 63 -14.49 3.71 1.52
N GLY A 64 -14.90 4.95 1.23
CA GLY A 64 -16.31 5.23 1.04
C GLY A 64 -16.61 6.60 0.47
N ILE A 65 -17.83 6.74 -0.02
CA ILE A 65 -18.49 8.02 -0.25
C ILE A 65 -19.66 8.07 0.73
N ASN A 66 -19.70 9.08 1.59
CA ASN A 66 -20.77 9.21 2.57
C ASN A 66 -22.05 9.70 1.88
N ASN A 67 -22.95 8.77 1.58
CA ASN A 67 -24.25 9.06 0.96
C ASN A 67 -25.37 9.33 1.98
N TYR A 68 -25.09 9.30 3.29
CA TYR A 68 -26.14 9.44 4.32
C TYR A 68 -26.73 10.86 4.41
N ASN A 69 -25.98 11.88 3.98
CA ASN A 69 -26.44 13.27 4.00
C ASN A 69 -26.66 13.78 2.57
N LYS A 70 -27.79 13.41 1.95
CA LYS A 70 -28.20 13.87 0.61
C LYS A 70 -28.31 15.41 0.48
N GLY A 71 -28.24 16.16 1.57
CA GLY A 71 -28.33 17.62 1.60
C GLY A 71 -27.03 18.39 1.91
N LYS A 72 -25.88 17.72 2.04
CA LYS A 72 -24.57 18.38 2.22
C LYS A 72 -23.53 17.78 1.28
N ASP A 73 -22.56 18.60 0.89
CA ASP A 73 -21.47 18.26 -0.02
C ASP A 73 -20.86 16.89 0.26
N VAL A 74 -20.59 16.14 -0.81
CA VAL A 74 -20.14 14.74 -0.77
C VAL A 74 -18.87 14.58 0.10
N PHE A 75 -18.95 13.84 1.21
CA PHE A 75 -17.80 13.51 2.05
C PHE A 75 -17.15 12.19 1.59
N LYS A 76 -15.88 12.24 1.17
CA LYS A 76 -15.08 11.02 0.93
C LYS A 76 -14.51 10.51 2.26
N ILE A 77 -14.61 9.21 2.51
CA ILE A 77 -14.04 8.56 3.69
C ILE A 77 -12.70 7.95 3.29
N TYR A 78 -11.63 8.34 3.99
CA TYR A 78 -10.29 7.81 3.76
C TYR A 78 -9.53 7.61 5.06
N ASN A 79 -8.62 6.64 5.06
CA ASN A 79 -7.63 6.44 6.12
C ASN A 79 -6.26 6.86 5.60
N ILE A 80 -5.53 7.65 6.40
CA ILE A 80 -4.16 8.08 6.11
C ILE A 80 -3.24 7.45 7.15
N TYR A 81 -2.19 6.76 6.72
CA TYR A 81 -1.15 6.26 7.61
C TYR A 81 0.23 6.19 6.95
N ASP A 82 1.30 6.17 7.74
CA ASP A 82 2.66 5.94 7.25
C ASP A 82 3.01 4.45 7.12
N SER A 83 3.92 4.14 6.21
CA SER A 83 4.53 2.82 6.07
C SER A 83 5.98 2.94 5.63
N SER A 84 6.83 2.06 6.14
CA SER A 84 8.23 1.87 5.73
C SER A 84 8.48 0.48 5.16
N TYR A 85 7.41 -0.28 4.90
CA TYR A 85 7.48 -1.64 4.40
C TYR A 85 7.66 -1.67 2.88
N SER A 86 8.51 -2.58 2.41
CA SER A 86 8.63 -2.86 0.98
C SER A 86 7.32 -3.41 0.44
N LEU A 87 6.93 -2.97 -0.76
CA LEU A 87 5.88 -3.65 -1.53
C LEU A 87 6.34 -5.08 -1.84
N GLU A 88 5.48 -6.06 -1.57
CA GLU A 88 5.85 -7.47 -1.74
C GLU A 88 6.13 -7.78 -3.23
N ASN A 89 7.14 -8.63 -3.46
CA ASN A 89 7.48 -9.13 -4.79
C ASN A 89 6.59 -10.31 -5.25
N LYS A 90 5.46 -10.52 -4.58
CA LYS A 90 4.46 -11.52 -4.99
C LYS A 90 3.55 -10.86 -6.01
N ASP A 91 3.14 -11.58 -7.05
CA ASP A 91 2.19 -11.13 -8.07
C ASP A 91 0.76 -11.02 -7.53
N LYS A 92 0.60 -10.37 -6.37
CA LYS A 92 -0.67 -10.09 -5.72
C LYS A 92 -1.05 -8.64 -6.00
N ASP A 93 -1.96 -8.43 -6.93
CA ASP A 93 -2.43 -7.09 -7.33
C ASP A 93 -3.02 -6.28 -6.18
N ASN A 94 -3.63 -6.96 -5.20
CA ASN A 94 -4.23 -6.31 -4.04
C ASN A 94 -3.24 -5.59 -3.10
N MET A 95 -1.93 -5.82 -3.27
CA MET A 95 -0.88 -5.13 -2.52
C MET A 95 -0.43 -3.83 -3.20
N TYR A 96 -0.82 -3.61 -4.46
CA TYR A 96 -0.42 -2.44 -5.23
C TYR A 96 -1.51 -1.35 -5.19
N PRO A 97 -1.12 -0.08 -5.03
CA PRO A 97 -2.05 1.04 -5.08
C PRO A 97 -2.57 1.24 -6.50
N HIS A 98 -3.71 1.91 -6.59
CA HIS A 98 -4.31 2.27 -7.88
C HIS A 98 -3.58 3.48 -8.47
N TYR A 99 -3.14 4.39 -7.61
CA TYR A 99 -2.46 5.62 -7.99
C TYR A 99 -1.31 5.94 -7.04
N TYR A 100 -0.39 6.79 -7.49
CA TYR A 100 0.57 7.44 -6.60
C TYR A 100 0.69 8.92 -6.89
N THR A 101 1.20 9.68 -5.92
CA THR A 101 1.51 11.10 -6.05
C THR A 101 2.59 11.50 -5.05
N TYR A 102 2.90 12.79 -4.96
CA TYR A 102 3.81 13.35 -3.97
C TYR A 102 3.16 14.51 -3.22
N VAL A 103 3.35 14.54 -1.90
CA VAL A 103 2.95 15.64 -1.02
C VAL A 103 4.11 15.88 -0.04
N ASP A 104 4.59 17.11 0.07
CA ASP A 104 5.69 17.52 0.98
C ASP A 104 6.90 16.57 0.94
N ASP A 105 7.36 16.28 -0.28
CA ASP A 105 8.48 15.39 -0.62
C ASP A 105 8.30 13.93 -0.19
N LYS A 106 7.09 13.54 0.22
CA LYS A 106 6.73 12.16 0.52
C LYS A 106 5.94 11.54 -0.62
N LEU A 107 6.34 10.33 -0.98
CA LEU A 107 5.54 9.46 -1.84
C LEU A 107 4.23 9.13 -1.12
N VAL A 108 3.13 9.24 -1.85
CA VAL A 108 1.78 8.92 -1.38
C VAL A 108 1.22 7.83 -2.28
N LEU A 109 0.88 6.69 -1.70
CA LEU A 109 0.25 5.56 -2.37
C LEU A 109 -1.24 5.59 -2.09
N ILE A 110 -2.06 5.57 -3.15
CA ILE A 110 -3.52 5.72 -3.04
C ILE A 110 -4.19 4.40 -3.44
N TYR A 111 -4.85 3.76 -2.49
CA TYR A 111 -5.66 2.57 -2.69
C TYR A 111 -7.13 2.98 -2.77
N ASN A 112 -7.82 2.54 -3.81
CA ASN A 112 -9.25 2.74 -3.98
C ASN A 112 -9.98 1.41 -3.74
N ASP A 113 -10.42 1.19 -2.50
CA ASP A 113 -11.10 -0.06 -2.15
C ASP A 113 -12.58 -0.08 -2.61
N LEU A 114 -13.14 1.05 -3.08
CA LEU A 114 -14.56 1.18 -3.44
C LEU A 114 -15.05 0.15 -4.46
N ASN A 115 -14.15 -0.28 -5.33
CA ASN A 115 -14.47 -1.04 -6.53
C ASN A 115 -13.84 -2.44 -6.53
N LYS A 116 -13.19 -2.83 -5.43
CA LYS A 116 -12.37 -4.05 -5.35
C LYS A 116 -13.19 -5.35 -5.48
N GLU A 117 -14.45 -5.33 -5.08
CA GLU A 117 -15.38 -6.47 -5.20
C GLU A 117 -16.00 -6.56 -6.60
N LEU A 118 -16.07 -5.44 -7.32
CA LEU A 118 -16.71 -5.32 -8.62
C LEU A 118 -15.75 -5.54 -9.78
N PHE A 119 -14.48 -5.18 -9.60
CA PHE A 119 -13.46 -5.25 -10.64
C PHE A 119 -12.25 -6.04 -10.15
N GLN A 120 -11.85 -7.04 -10.95
CA GLN A 120 -10.56 -7.68 -10.78
C GLN A 120 -9.50 -6.83 -11.48
N TYR A 121 -8.72 -6.11 -10.68
CA TYR A 121 -7.57 -5.36 -11.18
C TYR A 121 -6.38 -6.30 -11.37
N ALA A 122 -5.84 -6.34 -12.60
CA ALA A 122 -4.57 -6.98 -12.90
C ALA A 122 -3.58 -5.89 -13.31
N PHE A 123 -2.61 -5.57 -12.46
CA PHE A 123 -1.60 -4.57 -12.79
C PHE A 123 -0.47 -5.19 -13.60
N SER A 124 0.00 -4.44 -14.60
CA SER A 124 1.12 -4.85 -15.45
C SER A 124 2.38 -5.12 -14.62
N TYR A 125 3.15 -6.15 -14.97
CA TYR A 125 4.44 -6.42 -14.30
C TYR A 125 5.37 -5.19 -14.35
N LYS A 126 5.33 -4.44 -15.46
CA LYS A 126 6.11 -3.23 -15.67
C LYS A 126 5.72 -2.13 -14.67
N SER A 127 4.43 -1.91 -14.42
CA SER A 127 3.96 -0.90 -13.46
C SER A 127 4.28 -1.30 -12.02
N LYS A 128 4.08 -2.58 -11.66
CA LYS A 128 4.50 -3.13 -10.35
C LYS A 128 6.00 -2.91 -10.10
N LYS A 129 6.84 -3.24 -11.09
CA LYS A 129 8.29 -3.04 -11.02
C LYS A 129 8.67 -1.57 -10.91
N LYS A 130 7.99 -0.67 -11.65
CA LYS A 130 8.19 0.78 -11.55
C LYS A 130 7.86 1.26 -10.14
N LEU A 131 6.74 0.83 -9.57
CA LEU A 131 6.33 1.27 -8.25
C LEU A 131 7.30 0.81 -7.16
N ARG A 132 7.78 -0.45 -7.21
CA ARG A 132 8.82 -0.93 -6.27
C ARG A 132 10.08 -0.06 -6.30
N LYS A 133 10.49 0.39 -7.50
CA LYS A 133 11.62 1.32 -7.63
C LYS A 133 11.31 2.71 -7.05
N LEU A 134 10.07 3.20 -7.18
CA LEU A 134 9.66 4.48 -6.61
C LEU A 134 9.61 4.45 -5.09
N THR A 135 9.22 3.31 -4.49
CA THR A 135 9.20 3.17 -3.02
C THR A 135 10.59 2.99 -2.43
N GLU A 136 11.55 2.45 -3.18
CA GLU A 136 12.89 2.08 -2.70
C GLU A 136 13.63 3.18 -1.91
N PRO A 137 13.65 4.47 -2.34
CA PRO A 137 14.32 5.54 -1.59
C PRO A 137 13.69 5.83 -0.22
N PHE A 138 12.43 5.43 -0.02
CA PHE A 138 11.69 5.61 1.22
C PHE A 138 11.79 4.40 2.15
N LEU A 139 12.64 3.41 1.84
CA LEU A 139 12.83 2.22 2.69
C LEU A 139 14.13 2.34 3.50
N SER A 140 14.15 1.69 4.68
CA SER A 140 15.37 1.58 5.49
C SER A 140 16.48 0.86 4.73
N PRO A 141 17.76 1.26 4.82
CA PRO A 141 18.83 0.66 4.02
C PRO A 141 18.91 -0.87 4.14
N LYS A 142 19.35 -1.55 3.08
CA LYS A 142 19.56 -3.01 3.12
C LYS A 142 20.77 -3.36 3.97
N ILE A 143 20.58 -4.26 4.93
CA ILE A 143 21.60 -4.94 5.70
C ILE A 143 22.31 -5.93 4.77
N LYS A 144 23.65 -5.95 4.78
CA LYS A 144 24.42 -6.92 4.00
C LYS A 144 24.32 -8.29 4.66
N LEU A 145 24.37 -9.36 3.86
CA LEU A 145 24.27 -10.74 4.35
C LEU A 145 25.25 -11.04 5.50
N LYS A 146 26.48 -10.53 5.39
CA LYS A 146 27.54 -10.70 6.40
C LYS A 146 27.27 -9.98 7.73
N ASP A 147 26.43 -8.96 7.69
CA ASP A 147 26.09 -8.10 8.83
C ASP A 147 24.75 -8.50 9.46
N LEU A 148 24.11 -9.58 8.96
CA LEU A 148 22.88 -10.09 9.55
C LEU A 148 23.13 -10.65 10.97
N PRO A 149 22.19 -10.42 11.89
CA PRO A 149 22.23 -11.02 13.21
C PRO A 149 22.40 -12.54 13.15
N LYS A 150 23.33 -13.08 13.93
CA LYS A 150 23.58 -14.52 14.00
C LYS A 150 22.45 -15.25 14.72
N LYS A 151 21.79 -14.59 15.68
CA LYS A 151 20.67 -15.16 16.43
C LYS A 151 19.39 -15.14 15.59
N ARG A 152 18.68 -16.26 15.58
CA ARG A 152 17.42 -16.42 14.82
C ARG A 152 16.35 -15.38 15.24
N LYS A 153 16.19 -15.14 16.55
CA LYS A 153 15.20 -14.19 17.10
C LYS A 153 15.40 -12.74 16.62
N GLU A 154 16.65 -12.33 16.40
CA GLU A 154 16.98 -10.98 15.91
C GLU A 154 16.70 -10.87 14.39
N ARG A 155 16.74 -12.00 13.65
CA ARG A 155 16.38 -12.03 12.23
C ARG A 155 14.89 -11.97 11.96
N ASP A 156 14.04 -12.26 12.96
CA ASP A 156 12.58 -12.18 12.81
C ASP A 156 12.09 -10.73 12.56
N PHE A 157 12.91 -9.73 12.92
CA PHE A 157 12.67 -8.31 12.66
C PHE A 157 13.31 -7.82 11.36
N ILE A 158 13.85 -8.73 10.53
CA ILE A 158 14.49 -8.41 9.25
C ILE A 158 13.69 -9.07 8.13
N LYS A 159 13.05 -8.26 7.30
CA LYS A 159 12.36 -8.71 6.08
C LYS A 159 13.03 -8.09 4.87
N ASP A 160 13.28 -8.90 3.84
CA ASP A 160 13.95 -8.47 2.61
C ASP A 160 15.28 -7.73 2.86
N PHE A 161 16.04 -8.20 3.85
CA PHE A 161 17.30 -7.60 4.33
C PHE A 161 17.15 -6.19 4.91
N ARG A 162 15.98 -5.81 5.40
CA ARG A 162 15.75 -4.50 6.03
C ARG A 162 15.19 -4.67 7.43
N GLU A 163 15.65 -3.84 8.37
CA GLU A 163 15.01 -3.72 9.67
C GLU A 163 13.56 -3.28 9.48
N GLN A 164 12.65 -3.99 10.15
CA GLN A 164 11.24 -3.66 10.17
C GLN A 164 10.96 -2.78 11.39
N TYR A 165 10.47 -1.56 11.14
CA TYR A 165 10.03 -0.67 12.20
C TYR A 165 8.52 -0.87 12.42
N VAL A 166 8.15 -1.40 13.59
CA VAL A 166 6.74 -1.43 14.02
C VAL A 166 6.47 -0.14 14.79
N ARG A 167 5.65 0.75 14.21
CA ARG A 167 5.26 1.99 14.85
C ARG A 167 3.90 1.82 15.53
N PHE A 168 3.86 2.02 16.84
CA PHE A 168 2.62 2.07 17.60
C PHE A 168 2.20 3.54 17.72
N ARG A 169 1.08 3.94 17.10
CA ARG A 169 0.47 5.26 17.34
C ARG A 169 -0.68 5.10 18.33
N HIS A 170 -0.42 5.37 19.62
CA HIS A 170 -1.36 5.51 20.77
C HIS A 170 -2.23 4.25 21.07
N THR A 171 -2.33 3.59 22.23
CA THR A 171 -1.86 3.74 23.63
C THR A 171 -1.69 2.36 24.29
N GLU A 172 -1.01 1.41 23.64
CA GLU A 172 -0.74 0.10 24.25
C GLU A 172 0.73 -0.28 24.08
N LEU A 173 1.45 -0.27 25.21
CA LEU A 173 2.82 -0.77 25.28
C LEU A 173 2.73 -2.29 25.49
N ILE A 174 2.85 -3.07 24.41
CA ILE A 174 2.96 -4.53 24.54
C ILE A 174 4.43 -4.88 24.80
N ILE A 175 4.79 -5.08 26.06
CA ILE A 175 6.10 -5.64 26.45
C ILE A 175 6.03 -7.16 26.35
N ILE A 176 6.78 -7.74 25.43
CA ILE A 176 6.94 -9.20 25.38
C ILE A 176 8.08 -9.59 26.33
N LYS A 177 7.74 -10.18 27.48
CA LYS A 177 8.72 -10.75 28.44
C LYS A 177 8.75 -12.27 28.25
N GLY A 178 9.64 -12.76 27.41
CA GLY A 178 9.68 -14.18 27.01
C GLY A 178 8.69 -14.48 25.89
N GLU A 179 7.78 -15.45 26.07
CA GLU A 179 6.77 -15.86 25.07
C GLU A 179 5.35 -15.36 25.39
N LYS A 180 5.18 -14.53 26.42
CA LYS A 180 3.87 -13.96 26.78
C LYS A 180 3.85 -12.44 26.54
N PRO A 181 2.85 -11.90 25.82
CA PRO A 181 2.66 -10.46 25.71
C PRO A 181 2.13 -9.90 27.03
N ILE A 182 2.77 -8.83 27.54
CA ILE A 182 2.29 -8.03 28.66
C ILE A 182 1.84 -6.70 28.09
N VAL A 183 0.54 -6.45 28.10
CA VAL A 183 -0.03 -5.16 27.66
C VAL A 183 0.01 -4.20 28.83
N ILE A 184 0.87 -3.19 28.77
CA ILE A 184 0.83 -2.04 29.66
C ILE A 184 0.01 -0.95 28.97
N LYS A 185 -1.20 -0.73 29.48
CA LYS A 185 -2.00 0.44 29.12
C LYS A 185 -1.45 1.62 29.90
N ASN A 186 -0.90 2.63 29.22
CA ASN A 186 -0.78 3.93 29.85
C ASN A 186 -2.16 4.58 29.81
N VAL A 187 -2.69 4.84 31.00
CA VAL A 187 -3.90 5.61 31.22
C VAL A 187 -3.50 7.08 31.24
N HIS A 188 -4.23 7.88 30.45
CA HIS A 188 -4.20 9.34 30.25
C HIS A 188 -3.47 9.85 29.00
#